data_AF-A0A439P2H3-F1
#
_entry.id   AF-A0A439P2H3-F1
#
_cell.length_a   1.000
_cell.length_b   1.000
_cell.length_c   1.000
_cell.angle_alpha   90.00
_cell.angle_beta   90.00
_cell.angle_gamma   90.00
#
_symmetry.space_group_name_H-M   'P 1'
#
loop_
_entity.id
_entity.type
_entity.pdbx_description
1 polymer ?
#
loop_
_entity_poly.entity_id
_entity_poly.type
_entity_poly.pdbx_seq_one_letter_code
_entity_poly.pdbx_strand_id
1 'polypeptide(L)'
;MDDGDDEILKAIKRNVKTHLTLLREKKFAELRKFLDETYSAKPAQRHAYECEVLWEEGKQDQALEETVARLKSGDYNVNHIILCATYAWKLRRKDVADYLGLSFKSKELETSSVVLAQFVYRDLNGLEISEDMRHTAWMLGVG
;
A
#
# COMPACT_ATOMS: atom_id res chain seq x y z
N MET A 1 20.22 -15.14 23.66
CA MET A 1 18.98 -15.64 23.03
C MET A 1 18.69 -14.68 21.90
N ASP A 2 18.90 -15.08 20.65
CA ASP A 2 18.75 -14.21 19.47
C ASP A 2 18.56 -15.01 18.16
N ASP A 3 18.89 -16.31 18.14
CA ASP A 3 18.77 -17.15 16.93
C ASP A 3 17.33 -17.24 16.37
N GLY A 4 16.31 -17.04 17.21
CA GLY A 4 14.90 -17.10 16.79
C GLY A 4 14.43 -15.87 16.01
N ASP A 5 14.86 -14.67 16.42
CA ASP A 5 14.48 -13.42 15.77
C ASP A 5 15.20 -13.26 14.42
N ASP A 6 16.43 -13.77 14.33
CA ASP A 6 17.21 -13.85 13.10
C ASP A 6 16.56 -14.77 12.06
N GLU A 7 16.05 -15.93 12.45
CA GLU A 7 15.34 -16.84 11.54
C GLU A 7 14.01 -16.24 11.05
N ILE A 8 13.28 -15.54 11.92
CA ILE A 8 12.05 -14.81 11.55
C ILE A 8 12.38 -13.71 10.53
N LEU A 9 13.42 -12.90 10.79
CA LEU A 9 13.83 -11.82 9.89
C LEU A 9 14.30 -12.35 8.53
N LYS A 10 15.05 -13.47 8.51
CA LYS A 10 15.44 -14.15 7.27
C LYS A 10 14.23 -14.62 6.47
N ALA A 11 13.24 -15.21 7.14
CA ALA A 11 12.00 -15.65 6.49
C ALA A 11 11.22 -14.47 5.89
N ILE A 12 11.10 -13.35 6.62
CA ILE A 12 10.45 -12.12 6.11
C ILE A 12 11.18 -11.61 4.86
N LYS A 13 12.51 -11.45 4.93
CA LYS A 13 13.32 -10.97 3.79
C LYS A 13 13.19 -11.87 2.57
N ARG A 14 13.21 -13.20 2.77
CA ARG A 14 13.00 -14.18 1.70
C ARG A 14 11.62 -14.02 1.07
N ASN A 15 10.57 -13.95 1.87
CA ASN A 15 9.20 -13.85 1.37
C ASN A 15 8.96 -12.56 0.59
N VAL A 16 9.47 -11.42 1.08
CA VAL A 16 9.44 -10.14 0.36
C VAL A 16 10.17 -10.24 -0.97
N LYS A 17 11.38 -10.84 -0.98
CA LYS A 17 12.16 -11.03 -2.21
C LYS A 17 11.41 -11.91 -3.22
N THR A 18 10.81 -13.02 -2.79
CA THR A 18 10.02 -13.91 -3.64
C THR A 18 8.82 -13.17 -4.23
N HIS A 19 8.04 -12.46 -3.41
CA HIS A 19 6.90 -11.65 -3.85
C HIS A 19 7.32 -10.65 -4.95
N LEU A 20 8.32 -9.81 -4.68
CA LEU A 20 8.79 -8.79 -5.63
C LEU A 20 9.32 -9.40 -6.93
N THR A 21 9.96 -10.57 -6.85
CA THR A 21 10.51 -11.26 -8.02
C THR A 21 9.38 -11.76 -8.92
N LEU A 22 8.40 -12.46 -8.35
CA LEU A 22 7.24 -12.98 -9.09
C LEU A 22 6.38 -11.85 -9.67
N LEU A 23 6.20 -10.75 -8.93
CA LEU A 23 5.47 -9.57 -9.38
C LEU A 23 6.17 -8.93 -10.59
N ARG A 24 7.49 -8.68 -10.49
CA ARG A 24 8.30 -8.10 -11.58
C ARG A 24 8.32 -8.99 -12.83
N GLU A 25 8.36 -10.30 -12.65
CA GLU A 25 8.31 -11.28 -13.73
C GLU A 25 6.89 -11.51 -14.26
N LYS A 26 5.87 -10.82 -13.70
CA LYS A 26 4.45 -10.94 -14.05
C LYS A 26 3.91 -12.37 -13.96
N LYS A 27 4.46 -13.18 -13.05
CA LYS A 27 4.03 -14.55 -12.80
C LYS A 27 2.87 -14.57 -11.80
N PHE A 28 1.75 -13.95 -12.16
CA PHE A 28 0.66 -13.65 -11.23
C PHE A 28 -0.02 -14.90 -10.63
N ALA A 29 -0.14 -15.99 -11.39
CA ALA A 29 -0.71 -17.23 -10.87
C ALA A 29 0.18 -17.86 -9.78
N GLU A 30 1.48 -17.90 -10.02
CA GLU A 30 2.48 -18.38 -9.05
C GLU A 30 2.55 -17.47 -7.83
N LEU A 31 2.45 -16.16 -8.05
CA LEU A 31 2.40 -15.17 -6.99
C LEU A 31 1.18 -15.37 -6.09
N ARG A 32 -0.02 -15.53 -6.65
CA ARG A 32 -1.24 -15.78 -5.86
C ARG A 32 -1.13 -17.06 -5.04
N LYS A 33 -0.62 -18.14 -5.63
CA LYS A 33 -0.34 -19.39 -4.92
C LYS A 33 0.61 -19.17 -3.75
N PHE A 34 1.72 -18.48 -3.99
CA PHE A 34 2.68 -18.11 -2.93
C PHE A 34 2.02 -17.27 -1.82
N LEU A 35 1.16 -16.31 -2.17
CA LEU A 35 0.46 -15.47 -1.22
C LEU A 35 -0.51 -16.26 -0.34
N ASP A 36 -1.26 -17.21 -0.93
CA ASP A 36 -2.18 -18.07 -0.18
C ASP A 36 -1.41 -18.98 0.80
N GLU A 37 -0.31 -19.58 0.35
CA GLU A 37 0.54 -20.44 1.19
C GLU A 37 1.21 -19.65 2.33
N THR A 38 1.61 -18.40 2.08
CA THR A 38 2.43 -17.61 3.02
C THR A 38 1.60 -16.73 3.96
N TYR A 39 0.48 -16.19 3.48
CA TYR A 39 -0.27 -15.13 4.16
C TYR A 39 -1.75 -15.46 4.39
N SER A 40 -2.20 -16.71 4.18
CA SER A 40 -3.58 -17.13 4.47
C SER A 40 -4.04 -16.79 5.90
N ALA A 41 -3.15 -16.93 6.89
CA ALA A 41 -3.42 -16.56 8.28
C ALA A 41 -3.38 -15.04 8.55
N LYS A 42 -3.01 -14.23 7.57
CA LYS A 42 -2.92 -12.76 7.63
C LYS A 42 -3.76 -12.13 6.52
N PRO A 43 -5.10 -12.21 6.62
CA PRO A 43 -6.01 -11.88 5.51
C PRO A 43 -5.84 -10.44 5.00
N ALA A 44 -5.63 -9.47 5.88
CA ALA A 44 -5.36 -8.09 5.46
C ALA A 44 -4.02 -7.95 4.71
N GLN A 45 -2.97 -8.66 5.14
CA GLN A 45 -1.69 -8.62 4.45
C GLN A 45 -1.77 -9.30 3.09
N ARG A 46 -2.40 -10.48 2.99
CA ARG A 46 -2.68 -11.13 1.71
C ARG A 46 -3.44 -10.15 0.81
N HIS A 47 -4.56 -9.62 1.28
CA HIS A 47 -5.43 -8.78 0.47
C HIS A 47 -4.69 -7.57 -0.12
N ALA A 48 -3.87 -6.88 0.68
CA ALA A 48 -3.03 -5.79 0.17
C ALA A 48 -2.12 -6.24 -0.99
N TYR A 49 -1.47 -7.40 -0.87
CA TYR A 49 -0.65 -7.96 -1.97
C TYR A 49 -1.49 -8.33 -3.19
N GLU A 50 -2.74 -8.78 -3.02
CA GLU A 50 -3.65 -9.04 -4.15
C GLU A 50 -4.01 -7.74 -4.88
N CYS A 51 -4.23 -6.64 -4.17
CA CYS A 51 -4.46 -5.34 -4.79
C CYS A 51 -3.26 -4.89 -5.65
N GLU A 52 -2.03 -5.15 -5.20
CA GLU A 52 -0.83 -4.91 -6.02
C GLU A 52 -0.80 -5.77 -7.29
N VAL A 53 -1.18 -7.04 -7.18
CA VAL A 53 -1.31 -7.93 -8.35
C VAL A 53 -2.34 -7.39 -9.34
N LEU A 54 -3.52 -6.99 -8.87
CA LEU A 54 -4.56 -6.42 -9.73
C LEU A 54 -4.06 -5.17 -10.46
N TRP A 55 -3.33 -4.30 -9.76
CA TRP A 55 -2.73 -3.10 -10.35
C TRP A 55 -1.75 -3.46 -11.49
N GLU A 56 -0.83 -4.38 -11.23
CA GLU A 56 0.18 -4.82 -12.20
C GLU A 56 -0.41 -5.65 -13.38
N GLU A 57 -1.57 -6.28 -13.17
CA GLU A 57 -2.38 -6.91 -14.23
C GLU A 57 -3.09 -5.88 -15.13
N GLY A 58 -3.00 -4.59 -14.84
CA GLY A 58 -3.67 -3.52 -15.58
C GLY A 58 -5.12 -3.27 -15.14
N LYS A 59 -5.59 -3.92 -14.07
CA LYS A 59 -6.93 -3.72 -13.49
C LYS A 59 -6.90 -2.60 -12.45
N GLN A 60 -6.39 -1.44 -12.84
CA GLN A 60 -6.03 -0.35 -11.94
C GLN A 60 -7.23 0.23 -11.18
N ASP A 61 -8.37 0.44 -11.86
CA ASP A 61 -9.60 0.91 -11.20
C ASP A 61 -10.10 -0.11 -10.17
N GLN A 62 -10.11 -1.39 -10.52
CA GLN A 62 -10.50 -2.46 -9.59
C GLN A 62 -9.56 -2.51 -8.37
N ALA A 63 -8.25 -2.39 -8.57
CA ALA A 63 -7.29 -2.35 -7.48
C ALA A 63 -7.55 -1.17 -6.51
N LEU A 64 -7.90 0.01 -7.05
CA LEU A 64 -8.30 1.15 -6.25
C LEU A 64 -9.62 0.91 -5.51
N GLU A 65 -10.63 0.37 -6.17
CA GLU A 65 -11.93 0.08 -5.55
C GLU A 65 -11.82 -0.91 -4.39
N GLU A 66 -11.06 -1.99 -4.57
CA GLU A 66 -10.81 -3.00 -3.52
C GLU A 66 -10.06 -2.41 -2.33
N THR A 67 -9.03 -1.58 -2.60
CA THR A 67 -8.29 -0.91 -1.51
C THR A 67 -9.18 0.05 -0.74
N VAL A 68 -9.97 0.89 -1.43
CA VAL A 68 -10.92 1.82 -0.80
C VAL A 68 -11.99 1.09 0.00
N ALA A 69 -12.58 0.03 -0.56
CA ALA A 69 -13.56 -0.80 0.15
C ALA A 69 -12.97 -1.34 1.45
N ARG A 70 -11.72 -1.78 1.41
CA ARG A 70 -11.05 -2.31 2.59
C ARG A 70 -10.79 -1.27 3.66
N LEU A 71 -10.37 -0.06 3.28
CA LEU A 71 -10.26 1.07 4.21
C LEU A 71 -11.59 1.39 4.88
N LYS A 72 -12.68 1.49 4.10
CA LYS A 72 -14.02 1.81 4.62
C LYS A 72 -14.58 0.74 5.56
N SER A 73 -14.21 -0.52 5.36
CA SER A 73 -14.66 -1.63 6.20
C SER A 73 -13.99 -1.71 7.58
N GLY A 74 -12.85 -1.04 7.77
CA GLY A 74 -12.08 -1.09 9.01
C GLY A 74 -11.00 -2.19 9.08
N ASP A 75 -11.14 -3.33 8.38
CA ASP A 75 -10.07 -4.36 8.41
C ASP A 75 -8.98 -4.15 7.35
N TYR A 76 -8.33 -3.00 7.44
CA TYR A 76 -7.16 -2.64 6.63
C TYR A 76 -5.86 -2.71 7.46
N ASN A 77 -4.73 -2.50 6.77
CA ASN A 77 -3.43 -2.32 7.40
C ASN A 77 -2.67 -1.17 6.72
N VAL A 78 -1.46 -0.88 7.17
CA VAL A 78 -0.64 0.22 6.63
C VAL A 78 -0.43 0.14 5.11
N ASN A 79 -0.28 -1.07 4.55
CA ASN A 79 -0.08 -1.25 3.11
C ASN A 79 -1.31 -0.80 2.32
N HIS A 80 -2.52 -1.07 2.81
CA HIS A 80 -3.72 -0.58 2.12
C HIS A 80 -3.78 0.95 2.05
N ILE A 81 -3.35 1.66 3.10
CA ILE A 81 -3.30 3.14 3.09
C ILE A 81 -2.32 3.61 2.01
N ILE A 82 -1.13 3.01 1.97
CA ILE A 82 -0.09 3.34 0.99
C ILE A 82 -0.61 3.10 -0.43
N LEU A 83 -1.18 1.91 -0.69
CA LEU A 83 -1.73 1.55 -2.00
C LEU A 83 -2.87 2.48 -2.41
N CYS A 84 -3.84 2.70 -1.52
CA CYS A 84 -4.98 3.57 -1.80
C CYS A 84 -4.53 5.00 -2.12
N ALA A 85 -3.57 5.56 -1.38
CA ALA A 85 -3.03 6.89 -1.65
C ALA A 85 -2.26 6.94 -2.97
N THR A 86 -1.35 5.99 -3.21
CA THR A 86 -0.57 5.92 -4.45
C THR A 86 -1.46 5.75 -5.67
N TYR A 87 -2.46 4.86 -5.61
CA TYR A 87 -3.39 4.62 -6.71
C TYR A 87 -4.28 5.83 -6.97
N ALA A 88 -4.82 6.44 -5.91
CA ALA A 88 -5.62 7.66 -6.05
C ALA A 88 -4.83 8.78 -6.73
N TRP A 89 -3.55 8.94 -6.38
CA TRP A 89 -2.68 9.92 -7.02
C TRP A 89 -2.41 9.62 -8.50
N LYS A 90 -1.99 8.38 -8.81
CA LYS A 90 -1.67 7.94 -10.18
C LYS A 90 -2.88 8.04 -11.11
N LEU A 91 -4.07 7.71 -10.61
CA LEU A 91 -5.33 7.80 -11.37
C LEU A 91 -6.02 9.17 -11.25
N ARG A 92 -5.41 10.14 -10.54
CA ARG A 92 -5.98 11.48 -10.30
C ARG A 92 -7.40 11.45 -9.69
N ARG A 93 -7.68 10.47 -8.82
CA ARG A 93 -8.96 10.25 -8.16
C ARG A 93 -9.13 11.14 -6.94
N LYS A 94 -9.59 12.37 -7.22
CA LYS A 94 -9.80 13.41 -6.20
C LYS A 94 -10.78 12.99 -5.09
N ASP A 95 -11.84 12.29 -5.45
CA ASP A 95 -12.85 11.77 -4.50
C ASP A 95 -12.23 10.86 -3.43
N VAL A 96 -11.29 10.00 -3.82
CA VAL A 96 -10.57 9.13 -2.89
C VAL A 96 -9.54 9.91 -2.09
N ALA A 97 -8.84 10.85 -2.71
CA ALA A 97 -7.88 11.71 -2.02
C ALA A 97 -8.55 12.57 -0.94
N ASP A 98 -9.75 13.08 -1.21
CA ASP A 98 -10.57 13.80 -0.22
C ASP A 98 -10.94 12.88 0.95
N TYR A 99 -11.39 11.66 0.69
CA TYR A 99 -11.65 10.67 1.73
C TYR A 99 -10.41 10.40 2.60
N LEU A 100 -9.26 10.15 1.99
CA LEU A 100 -7.99 9.89 2.69
C LEU A 100 -7.56 11.10 3.52
N GLY A 101 -7.59 12.28 2.91
CA GLY A 101 -7.21 13.54 3.53
C GLY A 101 -8.09 13.91 4.71
N LEU A 102 -9.40 13.58 4.68
CA LEU A 102 -10.35 13.78 5.78
C LEU A 102 -10.23 12.73 6.87
N SER A 103 -10.00 11.47 6.51
CA SER A 103 -10.00 10.33 7.44
C SER A 103 -8.69 10.20 8.23
N PHE A 104 -7.57 10.68 7.70
CA PHE A 104 -6.24 10.49 8.28
C PHE A 104 -5.50 11.83 8.53
N LYS A 105 -6.00 12.68 9.44
CA LYS A 105 -5.52 14.07 9.64
C LYS A 105 -4.56 14.33 10.82
N SER A 106 -4.23 13.32 11.63
CA SER A 106 -3.66 13.57 12.97
C SER A 106 -2.13 13.74 13.00
N LYS A 107 -1.64 14.77 13.72
CA LYS A 107 -0.23 14.89 14.20
C LYS A 107 0.15 13.80 15.21
N GLU A 108 -0.82 13.15 15.85
CA GLU A 108 -0.58 12.08 16.82
C GLU A 108 -0.39 10.71 16.14
N LEU A 109 -0.64 10.62 14.82
CA LEU A 109 -0.50 9.41 14.02
C LEU A 109 0.64 9.54 13.00
N GLU A 110 1.75 10.19 13.37
CA GLU A 110 2.93 10.46 12.53
C GLU A 110 3.60 9.18 11.98
N THR A 111 2.93 8.52 11.04
CA THR A 111 3.46 7.43 10.23
C THR A 111 3.55 7.89 8.78
N SER A 112 4.56 7.41 8.05
CA SER A 112 4.82 7.81 6.66
C SER A 112 3.62 7.59 5.72
N SER A 113 2.75 6.62 6.01
CA SER A 113 1.50 6.36 5.27
C SER A 113 0.46 7.49 5.43
N VAL A 114 0.36 8.09 6.61
CA VAL A 114 -0.55 9.22 6.88
C VAL A 114 -0.02 10.48 6.20
N VAL A 115 1.30 10.70 6.27
CA VAL A 115 1.96 11.80 5.55
C VAL A 115 1.73 11.66 4.03
N LEU A 116 1.81 10.44 3.49
CA LEU A 116 1.49 10.18 2.09
C LEU A 116 0.01 10.48 1.76
N ALA A 117 -0.94 10.04 2.60
CA ALA A 117 -2.35 10.36 2.42
C ALA A 117 -2.61 11.87 2.39
N GLN A 118 -1.93 12.63 3.27
CA GLN A 118 -1.99 14.10 3.28
C GLN A 118 -1.33 14.73 2.07
N PHE A 119 -0.19 14.20 1.62
CA PHE A 119 0.45 14.63 0.38
C PHE A 119 -0.51 14.52 -0.81
N VAL A 120 -1.12 13.35 -1.00
CA VAL A 120 -2.02 13.09 -2.14
C VAL A 120 -3.25 13.98 -2.09
N TYR A 121 -3.87 14.14 -0.90
CA TYR A 121 -4.98 15.07 -0.71
C TYR A 121 -4.61 16.50 -1.12
N ARG A 122 -3.46 16.99 -0.64
CA ARG A 122 -3.02 18.37 -0.89
C ARG A 122 -2.63 18.59 -2.36
N ASP A 123 -1.91 17.66 -2.96
CA ASP A 123 -1.52 17.71 -4.38
C ASP A 123 -2.74 17.76 -5.31
N LEU A 124 -3.70 16.85 -5.14
CA LEU A 124 -4.90 16.80 -5.99
C LEU A 124 -5.88 17.95 -5.74
N ASN A 125 -5.74 18.67 -4.62
CA ASN A 125 -6.52 19.86 -4.31
C ASN A 125 -5.78 21.18 -4.59
N GLY A 126 -4.55 21.15 -5.11
CA GLY A 126 -3.76 22.36 -5.37
C GLY A 126 -3.39 23.14 -4.10
N LEU A 127 -3.26 22.44 -2.97
CA LEU A 127 -2.86 23.01 -1.69
C LEU A 127 -1.33 22.99 -1.57
N GLU A 128 -0.77 23.87 -0.73
CA GLU A 128 0.66 23.92 -0.45
C GLU A 128 1.17 22.57 0.07
N ILE A 129 2.36 22.12 -0.31
CA ILE A 129 2.94 20.84 0.12
C ILE A 129 4.33 21.10 0.70
N SER A 130 4.59 20.63 1.92
CA SER A 130 5.92 20.74 2.55
C SER A 130 6.95 19.83 1.90
N GLU A 131 8.23 20.16 2.05
CA GLU A 131 9.33 19.33 1.54
C GLU A 131 9.31 17.92 2.16
N ASP A 132 9.04 17.79 3.46
CA ASP A 132 8.92 16.50 4.15
C ASP A 132 7.84 15.59 3.55
N MET A 133 6.70 16.18 3.15
CA MET A 133 5.62 15.46 2.48
C MET A 133 6.06 14.98 1.10
N ARG A 134 6.74 15.83 0.32
CA ARG A 134 7.29 15.45 -1.00
C ARG A 134 8.33 14.33 -0.87
N HIS A 135 9.24 14.46 0.10
CA HIS A 135 10.26 13.46 0.37
C HIS A 135 9.64 12.11 0.76
N THR A 136 8.64 12.12 1.64
CA THR A 136 7.92 10.90 2.05
C THR A 136 7.19 10.25 0.89
N ALA A 137 6.51 11.04 0.05
CA ALA A 137 5.83 10.54 -1.13
C ALA A 137 6.81 9.89 -2.13
N TRP A 138 7.99 10.50 -2.33
CA TRP A 138 9.05 9.93 -3.15
C TRP A 138 9.56 8.58 -2.60
N MET A 139 9.84 8.51 -1.29
CA MET A 139 10.28 7.29 -0.62
C MET A 139 9.28 6.13 -0.73
N LEU A 140 7.98 6.44 -0.81
CA LEU A 140 6.90 5.46 -0.86
C LEU A 140 6.38 5.13 -2.28
N GLY A 141 7.06 5.62 -3.33
CA GLY A 141 6.79 5.19 -4.71
C GLY A 141 5.70 6.00 -5.43
N VAL A 142 5.47 7.25 -4.99
CA VAL A 142 4.66 8.26 -5.69
C VAL A 142 5.56 9.15 -6.57
N GLY A 143 6.69 8.61 -7.02
CA GLY A 143 7.65 9.25 -7.93
C GLY A 143 7.55 8.73 -9.35
#